data_AF-A0A933WYJ0-F1
#
_entry.id   AF-A0A933WYJ0-F1
#
_cell.length_a   1.000
_cell.length_b   1.000
_cell.length_c   1.000
_cell.angle_alpha   90.00
_cell.angle_beta   90.00
_cell.angle_gamma   90.00
#
_symmetry.space_group_name_H-M   'P 1'
#
loop_
_entity.id
_entity.type
_entity.pdbx_description
1 polymer ?
#
loop_
_entity_poly.entity_id
_entity_poly.type
_entity_poly.pdbx_seq_one_letter_code
_entity_poly.pdbx_strand_id
1 'polypeptide(L)'
;MTWKPGQKSSRANAVVALRILAGAAAVAAVLFAASGRPQRADAAFHFAVIDEVMFGYGGDPNIQYVEMRMLVSGQNVTAHAILGYFNTDGSYGGDILELPGNVPGSSGRYLIASTGFAAAAGVTPEFTVAPVTLPATGMICIGGGGGVFPLNPPTWTRTNMLNWVDCVPYGGYVGPPIKNGPASPFGLGDGTSSLTRISDTDNTSVDFALACPAPEANTKAVGFNHDNHIDLPPTKPFDDLTWPNSDLVGDGCGDADDDNDNMSDVNELALPGPSCPSATAATDPLKADTDGDRVLDGAECALGADPASAASKPSPTACGVTTDMDGDRLSDRAEFCGYNSNPNSTDTDGDMAAAGARDGCEAASINNDRIVNSGDQLLMVQEIIAQPTPSLRLPSFDVNRDGVVNAGDQLLLALFIATAGQCP
;
A
#
# COMPACT_ATOMS: atom_id res chain seq x y z
N MET A 1 0.87 61.22 -55.47
CA MET A 1 1.73 60.02 -55.51
C MET A 1 1.24 59.06 -54.44
N THR A 2 1.12 57.79 -54.85
CA THR A 2 1.02 56.55 -54.05
C THR A 2 -0.19 56.35 -53.13
N TRP A 3 -0.98 55.35 -53.55
CA TRP A 3 -2.11 54.69 -52.90
C TRP A 3 -1.63 53.77 -51.76
N LYS A 4 -2.28 53.78 -50.60
CA LYS A 4 -2.41 52.62 -49.69
C LYS A 4 -3.71 52.72 -48.86
N PRO A 5 -4.60 51.71 -48.88
CA PRO A 5 -5.72 51.60 -47.97
C PRO A 5 -5.45 50.60 -46.86
N GLY A 6 -6.12 50.78 -45.71
CA GLY A 6 -6.42 49.70 -44.78
C GLY A 6 -5.78 49.82 -43.39
N GLN A 7 -6.47 50.47 -42.46
CA GLN A 7 -6.43 50.08 -41.05
C GLN A 7 -7.79 49.47 -40.69
N LYS A 8 -7.85 48.14 -40.70
CA LYS A 8 -8.84 47.36 -39.95
C LYS A 8 -8.09 46.62 -38.83
N SER A 9 -8.71 46.61 -37.67
CA SER A 9 -8.33 46.01 -36.40
C SER A 9 -7.49 44.72 -36.48
N SER A 10 -6.40 44.68 -35.71
CA SER A 10 -5.53 43.51 -35.52
C SER A 10 -6.15 42.46 -34.57
N ARG A 11 -7.31 41.91 -34.92
CA ARG A 11 -7.87 40.71 -34.28
C ARG A 11 -8.47 39.78 -35.33
N ALA A 12 -7.61 39.19 -36.17
CA ALA A 12 -8.04 38.16 -37.12
C ALA A 12 -7.00 37.07 -37.45
N ASN A 13 -5.77 37.12 -36.92
CA ASN A 13 -4.72 36.14 -37.28
C ASN A 13 -4.27 35.21 -36.13
N ALA A 14 -5.05 35.07 -35.06
CA ALA A 14 -4.72 34.14 -33.96
C ALA A 14 -5.65 32.90 -33.89
N VAL A 15 -6.55 32.69 -34.85
CA VAL A 15 -7.54 31.59 -34.78
C VAL A 15 -7.37 30.52 -35.87
N VAL A 16 -6.43 30.68 -36.80
CA VAL A 16 -6.27 29.72 -37.93
C VAL A 16 -5.07 28.77 -37.79
N ALA A 17 -4.15 28.99 -36.85
CA ALA A 17 -3.03 28.06 -36.63
C ALA A 17 -3.32 26.93 -35.63
N LEU A 18 -4.46 26.96 -34.93
CA LEU A 18 -4.83 25.97 -33.91
C LEU A 18 -6.04 25.13 -34.32
N ARG A 19 -6.07 24.64 -35.56
CA ARG A 19 -7.08 23.66 -36.02
C ARG A 19 -6.55 22.55 -36.94
N ILE A 20 -5.23 22.37 -37.05
CA ILE A 20 -4.65 21.31 -37.89
C ILE A 20 -4.08 20.12 -37.10
N LEU A 21 -3.86 20.22 -35.78
CA LEU A 21 -3.35 19.09 -34.98
C LEU A 21 -4.41 18.29 -34.20
N ALA A 22 -5.66 18.77 -34.09
CA ALA A 22 -6.75 18.01 -33.49
C ALA A 22 -7.53 17.13 -34.51
N GLY A 23 -7.23 17.26 -35.81
CA GLY A 23 -7.99 16.60 -36.87
C GLY A 23 -7.52 15.19 -37.23
N ALA A 24 -6.26 14.84 -36.97
CA ALA A 24 -5.72 13.52 -37.37
C ALA A 24 -6.14 12.39 -36.42
N ALA A 25 -6.31 12.65 -35.12
CA ALA A 25 -6.74 11.65 -34.15
C ALA A 25 -8.27 11.44 -34.16
N ALA A 26 -9.06 12.48 -34.44
CA ALA A 26 -10.53 12.39 -34.41
C ALA A 26 -11.12 11.73 -35.67
N VAL A 27 -10.47 11.84 -36.83
CA VAL A 27 -10.99 11.24 -38.08
C VAL A 27 -10.76 9.72 -38.13
N ALA A 28 -9.73 9.20 -37.46
CA ALA A 28 -9.55 7.75 -37.33
C ALA A 28 -10.61 7.11 -36.40
N ALA A 29 -11.07 7.83 -35.37
CA ALA A 29 -12.07 7.31 -34.43
C ALA A 29 -13.50 7.29 -35.00
N VAL A 30 -13.88 8.25 -35.85
CA VAL A 30 -15.26 8.37 -36.34
C VAL A 30 -15.56 7.42 -37.54
N LEU A 31 -14.55 7.03 -38.32
CA LEU A 31 -14.74 6.07 -39.42
C LEU A 31 -14.85 4.61 -38.99
N PHE A 32 -14.49 4.27 -37.74
CA PHE A 32 -14.64 2.91 -37.19
C PHE A 32 -16.00 2.64 -36.54
N ALA A 33 -16.77 3.68 -36.19
CA ALA A 33 -18.05 3.53 -35.50
C ALA A 33 -19.23 3.07 -36.40
N ALA A 34 -19.02 2.97 -37.72
CA ALA A 34 -20.08 2.62 -38.68
C ALA A 34 -20.04 1.15 -39.16
N SER A 35 -19.06 0.36 -38.76
CA SER A 35 -19.10 -1.11 -38.95
C SER A 35 -19.42 -1.74 -37.61
N GLY A 36 -20.63 -2.31 -37.44
CA GLY A 36 -21.08 -2.99 -36.23
C GLY A 36 -20.30 -4.27 -35.89
N ARG A 37 -18.97 -4.18 -35.84
CA ARG A 37 -18.08 -5.19 -35.30
C ARG A 37 -17.78 -4.79 -33.85
N PRO A 38 -17.82 -5.72 -32.89
CA PRO A 38 -17.38 -5.43 -31.53
C PRO A 38 -15.94 -4.91 -31.60
N GLN A 39 -15.68 -3.73 -31.04
CA GLN A 39 -14.33 -3.26 -30.82
C GLN A 39 -13.72 -4.21 -29.78
N ARG A 40 -12.79 -5.08 -30.22
CA ARG A 40 -11.85 -5.68 -29.29
C ARG A 40 -11.01 -4.53 -28.75
N ALA A 41 -11.07 -4.27 -27.44
CA ALA A 41 -10.04 -3.50 -26.80
C ALA A 41 -8.76 -4.35 -26.88
N ASP A 42 -7.87 -4.01 -27.81
CA ASP A 42 -6.58 -4.68 -27.93
C ASP A 42 -5.70 -4.20 -26.77
N ALA A 43 -5.31 -5.12 -25.89
CA ALA A 43 -4.49 -4.86 -24.72
C ALA A 43 -2.99 -4.91 -25.05
N ALA A 44 -2.16 -4.02 -24.52
CA ALA A 44 -0.73 -3.90 -24.83
C ALA A 44 0.16 -4.38 -23.67
N PHE A 45 1.48 -4.12 -23.75
CA PHE A 45 2.47 -4.54 -22.74
C PHE A 45 3.52 -3.45 -22.40
N HIS A 46 3.69 -2.44 -23.25
CA HIS A 46 4.86 -1.56 -23.24
C HIS A 46 4.69 -0.25 -22.47
N PHE A 47 3.51 0.00 -21.88
CA PHE A 47 3.29 1.10 -20.94
C PHE A 47 3.17 0.58 -19.51
N ALA A 48 4.12 -0.26 -19.09
CA ALA A 48 4.22 -0.79 -17.74
C ALA A 48 5.64 -0.58 -17.21
N VAL A 49 5.77 -0.41 -15.90
CA VAL A 49 7.04 -0.21 -15.21
C VAL A 49 7.14 -1.15 -14.02
N ILE A 50 8.36 -1.53 -13.66
CA ILE A 50 8.67 -2.15 -12.38
C ILE A 50 8.47 -1.07 -11.33
N ASP A 51 7.55 -1.29 -10.40
CA ASP A 51 7.17 -0.29 -9.40
C ASP A 51 7.82 -0.57 -8.05
N GLU A 52 7.97 -1.84 -7.70
CA GLU A 52 8.51 -2.24 -6.41
C GLU A 52 9.24 -3.57 -6.52
N VAL A 53 10.37 -3.71 -5.81
CA VAL A 53 11.17 -4.92 -5.84
C VAL A 53 11.74 -5.23 -4.46
N MET A 54 11.60 -6.47 -4.02
CA MET A 54 12.24 -6.94 -2.78
C MET A 54 12.78 -8.36 -2.95
N PHE A 55 14.03 -8.58 -2.54
CA PHE A 55 14.71 -9.87 -2.61
C PHE A 55 15.25 -10.27 -1.23
N GLY A 56 14.34 -10.75 -0.39
CA GLY A 56 14.56 -11.14 1.00
C GLY A 56 13.67 -10.37 1.96
N TYR A 57 13.11 -11.05 2.96
CA TYR A 57 12.23 -10.45 3.98
C TYR A 57 12.51 -11.08 5.36
N GLY A 58 12.63 -10.27 6.42
CA GLY A 58 12.78 -10.77 7.79
C GLY A 58 13.95 -11.74 7.98
N GLY A 59 15.02 -11.58 7.19
CA GLY A 59 16.17 -12.49 7.17
C GLY A 59 15.99 -13.77 6.34
N ASP A 60 14.81 -14.03 5.75
CA ASP A 60 14.60 -15.11 4.79
C ASP A 60 14.87 -14.63 3.35
N PRO A 61 15.96 -15.08 2.69
CA PRO A 61 16.29 -14.67 1.33
C PRO A 61 15.35 -15.25 0.27
N ASN A 62 14.47 -16.19 0.63
CA ASN A 62 13.57 -16.86 -0.32
C ASN A 62 12.25 -16.12 -0.54
N ILE A 63 11.94 -15.13 0.29
CA ILE A 63 10.76 -14.27 0.11
C ILE A 63 11.13 -13.12 -0.81
N GLN A 64 10.64 -13.19 -2.05
CA GLN A 64 11.00 -12.25 -3.12
C GLN A 64 9.77 -11.87 -3.94
N TYR A 65 9.71 -10.62 -4.40
CA TYR A 65 8.72 -10.17 -5.38
C TYR A 65 9.24 -9.05 -6.29
N VAL A 66 8.56 -8.92 -7.42
CA VAL A 66 8.61 -7.79 -8.35
C VAL A 66 7.17 -7.38 -8.61
N GLU A 67 6.84 -6.15 -8.25
CA GLU A 67 5.57 -5.52 -8.57
C GLU A 67 5.69 -4.71 -9.87
N MET A 68 4.67 -4.83 -10.70
CA MET A 68 4.59 -4.18 -12.00
C MET A 68 3.39 -3.23 -12.01
N ARG A 69 3.58 -1.95 -12.30
CA ARG A 69 2.50 -0.95 -12.47
C ARG A 69 2.20 -0.71 -13.94
N MET A 70 0.92 -0.80 -14.32
CA MET A 70 0.46 -0.39 -15.65
C MET A 70 0.22 1.13 -15.69
N LEU A 71 1.00 1.88 -16.48
CA LEU A 71 0.87 3.33 -16.62
C LEU A 71 -0.41 3.75 -17.37
N VAL A 72 -0.96 2.85 -18.17
CA VAL A 72 -2.20 3.03 -18.91
C VAL A 72 -3.05 1.78 -18.72
N SER A 73 -4.37 1.92 -18.70
CA SER A 73 -5.25 0.75 -18.66
C SER A 73 -5.06 -0.15 -19.90
N GLY A 74 -5.27 -1.45 -19.70
CA GLY A 74 -5.16 -2.46 -20.75
C GLY A 74 -3.74 -2.93 -21.08
N GLN A 75 -2.76 -2.77 -20.18
CA GLN A 75 -1.42 -3.38 -20.36
C GLN A 75 -1.35 -4.84 -19.89
N ASN A 76 -2.36 -5.65 -20.21
CA ASN A 76 -2.54 -6.96 -19.61
C ASN A 76 -2.17 -8.15 -20.53
N VAL A 77 -1.63 -7.89 -21.74
CA VAL A 77 -1.08 -8.95 -22.61
C VAL A 77 0.38 -9.20 -22.26
N THR A 78 0.58 -9.91 -21.15
CA THR A 78 1.89 -10.17 -20.55
C THR A 78 2.45 -11.56 -20.89
N ALA A 79 1.66 -12.46 -21.47
CA ALA A 79 2.13 -13.81 -21.79
C ALA A 79 3.37 -13.76 -22.69
N HIS A 80 4.39 -14.55 -22.35
CA HIS A 80 5.70 -14.60 -23.03
C HIS A 80 6.58 -13.36 -22.87
N ALA A 81 6.17 -12.40 -22.03
CA ALA A 81 7.10 -11.40 -21.52
C ALA A 81 8.17 -12.09 -20.67
N ILE A 82 9.36 -11.50 -20.62
CA ILE A 82 10.47 -12.03 -19.84
C ILE A 82 10.82 -11.04 -18.74
N LEU A 83 10.79 -11.52 -17.50
CA LEU A 83 11.53 -10.94 -16.38
C LEU A 83 12.93 -11.55 -16.39
N GLY A 84 13.96 -10.73 -16.50
CA GLY A 84 15.36 -11.18 -16.55
C GLY A 84 16.29 -10.23 -15.82
N TYR A 85 17.55 -10.63 -15.66
CA TYR A 85 18.55 -9.83 -14.94
C TYR A 85 19.90 -9.78 -15.67
N PHE A 86 20.65 -8.73 -15.35
CA PHE A 86 22.03 -8.51 -15.77
C PHE A 86 22.96 -8.55 -14.56
N ASN A 87 24.13 -9.14 -14.75
CA ASN A 87 25.20 -9.19 -13.76
C ASN A 87 25.86 -7.82 -13.61
N THR A 88 26.64 -7.64 -12.54
CA THR A 88 27.41 -6.41 -12.25
C THR A 88 28.26 -5.92 -13.42
N ASP A 89 28.77 -6.83 -14.25
CA ASP A 89 29.62 -6.51 -15.42
C ASP A 89 28.82 -6.14 -16.68
N GLY A 90 27.48 -6.18 -16.62
CA GLY A 90 26.56 -5.93 -17.73
C GLY A 90 26.32 -7.12 -18.66
N SER A 91 26.88 -8.30 -18.34
CA SER A 91 26.48 -9.54 -19.01
C SER A 91 25.05 -9.95 -18.64
N TYR A 92 24.34 -10.56 -19.59
CA TYR A 92 23.01 -11.10 -19.31
C TYR A 92 23.11 -12.31 -18.38
N GLY A 93 22.46 -12.25 -17.22
CA GLY A 93 22.53 -13.28 -16.19
C GLY A 93 21.54 -14.42 -16.39
N GLY A 94 20.36 -14.12 -16.93
CA GLY A 94 19.36 -15.14 -17.26
C GLY A 94 17.92 -14.67 -17.14
N ASP A 95 17.01 -15.56 -17.54
CA ASP A 95 15.57 -15.38 -17.43
C ASP A 95 15.15 -15.81 -16.01
N ILE A 96 14.53 -14.90 -15.25
CA ILE A 96 13.92 -15.21 -13.96
C ILE A 96 12.59 -15.92 -14.22
N LEU A 97 11.75 -15.35 -15.10
CA LEU A 97 10.47 -15.91 -15.47
C LEU A 97 10.09 -15.50 -16.90
N GLU A 98 9.68 -16.48 -17.70
CA GLU A 98 8.81 -16.23 -18.85
C GLU A 98 7.36 -16.25 -18.34
N LEU A 99 6.65 -15.13 -18.48
CA LEU A 99 5.31 -14.99 -17.93
C LEU A 99 4.37 -16.01 -18.61
N PRO A 100 3.74 -16.93 -17.86
CA PRO A 100 3.03 -18.07 -18.42
C PRO A 100 1.67 -17.70 -19.02
N GLY A 101 1.18 -16.48 -18.77
CA GLY A 101 -0.14 -16.04 -19.18
C GLY A 101 -0.29 -14.53 -19.12
N ASN A 102 -1.46 -14.09 -19.55
CA ASN A 102 -1.89 -12.69 -19.50
C ASN A 102 -2.43 -12.37 -18.11
N VAL A 103 -2.15 -11.17 -17.61
CA VAL A 103 -2.77 -10.66 -16.39
C VAL A 103 -4.30 -10.51 -16.64
N PRO A 104 -5.15 -11.00 -15.72
CA PRO A 104 -6.61 -10.78 -15.83
C PRO A 104 -6.99 -9.30 -15.68
N GLY A 105 -8.07 -8.84 -16.29
CA GLY A 105 -8.52 -7.43 -16.13
C GLY A 105 -7.63 -6.41 -16.85
N SER A 106 -7.88 -5.11 -16.63
CA SER A 106 -7.25 -4.04 -17.41
C SER A 106 -6.83 -2.80 -16.61
N SER A 107 -6.79 -2.84 -15.28
CA SER A 107 -6.45 -1.65 -14.49
C SER A 107 -5.76 -2.02 -13.17
N GLY A 108 -4.43 -1.94 -13.14
CA GLY A 108 -3.73 -1.98 -11.86
C GLY A 108 -2.27 -2.38 -11.93
N ARG A 109 -1.84 -2.93 -10.81
CA ARG A 109 -0.55 -3.55 -10.59
C ARG A 109 -0.66 -5.07 -10.74
N TYR A 110 0.45 -5.77 -10.80
CA TYR A 110 0.49 -7.22 -10.67
C TYR A 110 1.84 -7.67 -10.09
N LEU A 111 1.82 -8.82 -9.44
CA LEU A 111 2.94 -9.38 -8.72
C LEU A 111 3.51 -10.61 -9.42
N ILE A 112 4.84 -10.63 -9.50
CA ILE A 112 5.65 -11.82 -9.77
C ILE A 112 6.40 -12.12 -8.49
N ALA A 113 6.09 -13.22 -7.81
CA ALA A 113 6.68 -13.51 -6.50
C ALA A 113 7.07 -14.98 -6.29
N SER A 114 7.94 -15.18 -5.31
CA SER A 114 8.44 -16.51 -4.93
C SER A 114 7.35 -17.44 -4.37
N THR A 115 7.56 -18.76 -4.42
CA THR A 115 6.59 -19.78 -3.92
C THR A 115 6.24 -19.68 -2.44
N GLY A 116 7.02 -18.97 -1.61
CA GLY A 116 6.73 -18.73 -0.18
C GLY A 116 6.09 -17.37 0.10
N PHE A 117 6.09 -16.47 -0.88
CA PHE A 117 5.68 -15.09 -0.70
C PHE A 117 4.23 -14.95 -0.21
N ALA A 118 3.28 -15.71 -0.74
CA ALA A 118 1.87 -15.52 -0.37
C ALA A 118 1.56 -15.83 1.09
N ALA A 119 2.26 -16.80 1.68
CA ALA A 119 2.10 -17.14 3.10
C ALA A 119 2.78 -16.11 4.00
N ALA A 120 3.88 -15.54 3.51
CA ALA A 120 4.57 -14.46 4.18
C ALA A 120 3.68 -13.21 4.10
N ALA A 121 3.50 -12.66 2.90
CA ALA A 121 2.92 -11.35 2.64
C ALA A 121 1.41 -11.24 2.84
N GLY A 122 0.68 -12.34 3.07
CA GLY A 122 -0.79 -12.31 3.14
C GLY A 122 -1.50 -12.05 1.81
N VAL A 123 -0.75 -11.84 0.71
CA VAL A 123 -1.30 -11.55 -0.62
C VAL A 123 -0.87 -12.61 -1.65
N THR A 124 -1.81 -13.02 -2.51
CA THR A 124 -1.51 -14.00 -3.57
C THR A 124 -1.00 -13.31 -4.85
N PRO A 125 0.18 -13.66 -5.36
CA PRO A 125 0.72 -13.06 -6.59
C PRO A 125 0.06 -13.63 -7.85
N GLU A 126 0.01 -12.85 -8.92
CA GLU A 126 -0.49 -13.31 -10.24
C GLU A 126 0.41 -14.39 -10.85
N PHE A 127 1.72 -14.23 -10.66
CA PHE A 127 2.71 -15.17 -11.18
C PHE A 127 3.65 -15.63 -10.08
N THR A 128 3.84 -16.95 -10.00
CA THR A 128 4.74 -17.57 -9.03
C THR A 128 6.02 -18.04 -9.70
N VAL A 129 7.17 -17.78 -9.06
CA VAL A 129 8.49 -18.21 -9.52
C VAL A 129 9.26 -18.91 -8.38
N ALA A 130 10.26 -19.72 -8.71
CA ALA A 130 11.19 -20.22 -7.71
C ALA A 130 12.07 -19.05 -7.19
N PRO A 131 12.48 -19.03 -5.91
CA PRO A 131 13.43 -18.04 -5.41
C PRO A 131 14.72 -18.04 -6.25
N VAL A 132 15.24 -16.86 -6.55
CA VAL A 132 16.49 -16.70 -7.32
C VAL A 132 17.50 -15.86 -6.54
N THR A 133 18.78 -16.20 -6.66
CA THR A 133 19.85 -15.38 -6.10
C THR A 133 20.34 -14.41 -7.15
N LEU A 134 20.20 -13.11 -6.87
CA LEU A 134 20.70 -12.04 -7.73
C LEU A 134 22.02 -11.48 -7.18
N PRO A 135 22.89 -10.91 -8.04
CA PRO A 135 24.07 -10.21 -7.58
C PRO A 135 23.69 -9.01 -6.71
N ALA A 136 24.57 -8.59 -5.79
CA ALA A 136 24.31 -7.42 -4.93
C ALA A 136 24.17 -6.11 -5.73
N THR A 137 24.72 -6.07 -6.95
CA THR A 137 24.62 -4.95 -7.88
C THR A 137 24.34 -5.50 -9.27
N GLY A 138 23.42 -4.89 -10.00
CA GLY A 138 22.95 -5.42 -11.28
C GLY A 138 21.81 -4.61 -11.84
N MET A 139 21.08 -5.21 -12.77
CA MET A 139 19.90 -4.60 -13.36
C MET A 139 18.84 -5.67 -13.59
N ILE A 140 17.63 -5.46 -13.08
CA ILE A 140 16.47 -6.30 -13.36
C ILE A 140 15.64 -5.62 -14.46
N CYS A 141 15.13 -6.39 -15.41
CA CYS A 141 14.40 -5.85 -16.54
C CYS A 141 13.20 -6.72 -16.89
N ILE A 142 12.17 -6.09 -17.46
CA ILE A 142 11.03 -6.77 -18.04
C ILE A 142 10.87 -6.38 -19.52
N GLY A 143 10.65 -7.36 -20.39
CA GLY A 143 10.75 -7.14 -21.84
C GLY A 143 9.95 -8.12 -22.68
N GLY A 144 9.62 -7.69 -23.90
CA GLY A 144 8.75 -8.42 -24.83
C GLY A 144 9.27 -8.47 -26.27
N GLY A 145 10.48 -7.98 -26.53
CA GLY A 145 11.06 -7.96 -27.88
C GLY A 145 10.78 -6.68 -28.68
N GLY A 146 10.42 -5.58 -28.01
CA GLY A 146 10.30 -4.24 -28.62
C GLY A 146 9.01 -3.98 -29.40
N GLY A 147 8.09 -4.95 -29.43
CA GLY A 147 6.76 -4.82 -30.03
C GLY A 147 5.69 -4.33 -29.05
N VAL A 148 4.47 -4.16 -29.58
CA VAL A 148 3.29 -3.80 -28.78
C VAL A 148 2.87 -4.94 -27.84
N PHE A 149 3.18 -6.17 -28.24
CA PHE A 149 2.92 -7.40 -27.51
C PHE A 149 4.22 -8.18 -27.36
N PRO A 150 4.38 -8.99 -26.30
CA PRO A 150 5.49 -9.89 -26.19
C PRO A 150 5.55 -10.88 -27.37
N LEU A 151 6.76 -11.10 -27.88
CA LEU A 151 6.98 -12.04 -28.96
C LEU A 151 6.80 -13.48 -28.47
N ASN A 152 5.97 -14.26 -29.17
CA ASN A 152 5.79 -15.69 -28.94
C ASN A 152 6.21 -16.48 -30.20
N PRO A 153 7.25 -17.33 -30.15
CA PRO A 153 8.13 -17.59 -29.00
C PRO A 153 9.09 -16.41 -28.73
N PRO A 154 9.60 -16.24 -27.50
CA PRO A 154 10.44 -15.09 -27.09
C PRO A 154 11.88 -15.17 -27.61
N THR A 155 12.03 -15.15 -28.94
CA THR A 155 13.28 -15.38 -29.68
C THR A 155 14.13 -14.12 -29.91
N TRP A 156 13.81 -13.03 -29.21
CA TRP A 156 14.48 -11.74 -29.35
C TRP A 156 15.78 -11.67 -28.54
N THR A 157 16.75 -10.88 -29.01
CA THR A 157 18.05 -10.72 -28.34
C THR A 157 17.95 -9.89 -27.06
N ARG A 158 18.53 -10.40 -25.96
CA ARG A 158 18.53 -9.74 -24.65
C ARG A 158 19.51 -8.59 -24.54
N THR A 159 20.49 -8.51 -25.44
CA THR A 159 21.50 -7.45 -25.45
C THR A 159 21.02 -6.14 -26.04
N ASN A 160 19.88 -6.12 -26.76
CA ASN A 160 19.31 -4.89 -27.29
C ASN A 160 18.33 -4.26 -26.27
N MET A 161 18.72 -3.13 -25.69
CA MET A 161 17.93 -2.42 -24.67
C MET A 161 16.57 -1.91 -25.16
N LEU A 162 16.37 -1.78 -26.47
CA LEU A 162 15.07 -1.42 -27.04
C LEU A 162 14.03 -2.54 -26.94
N ASN A 163 14.46 -3.78 -26.68
CA ASN A 163 13.56 -4.91 -26.54
C ASN A 163 12.94 -5.03 -25.13
N TRP A 164 13.55 -4.35 -24.16
CA TRP A 164 13.11 -4.28 -22.78
C TRP A 164 12.14 -3.10 -22.62
N VAL A 165 11.04 -3.32 -21.91
CA VAL A 165 10.04 -2.29 -21.61
C VAL A 165 10.59 -1.39 -20.52
N ASP A 166 10.98 -1.99 -19.40
CA ASP A 166 11.50 -1.27 -18.25
C ASP A 166 12.66 -2.03 -17.60
N CYS A 167 13.56 -1.28 -16.97
CA CYS A 167 14.74 -1.80 -16.27
C CYS A 167 15.02 -0.99 -15.00
N VAL A 168 15.44 -1.67 -13.95
CA VAL A 168 15.84 -1.08 -12.67
C VAL A 168 17.29 -1.48 -12.39
N PRO A 169 18.27 -0.63 -12.74
CA PRO A 169 19.65 -0.77 -12.28
C PRO A 169 19.76 -0.43 -10.78
N TYR A 170 20.33 -1.33 -9.99
CA TYR A 170 20.35 -1.25 -8.51
C TYR A 170 21.76 -1.47 -7.95
N GLY A 171 21.95 -1.09 -6.68
CA GLY A 171 23.18 -1.25 -5.92
C GLY A 171 24.35 -0.44 -6.48
N GLY A 172 24.09 0.70 -7.12
CA GLY A 172 25.12 1.51 -7.76
C GLY A 172 25.69 0.88 -9.04
N TYR A 173 24.91 0.06 -9.73
CA TYR A 173 25.28 -0.56 -11.01
C TYR A 173 25.83 0.45 -12.04
N VAL A 174 26.95 0.10 -12.67
CA VAL A 174 27.63 0.92 -13.70
C VAL A 174 27.95 0.12 -14.98
N GLY A 175 27.55 -1.16 -15.04
CA GLY A 175 27.81 -2.03 -16.17
C GLY A 175 27.04 -1.58 -17.43
N PRO A 176 27.67 -1.44 -18.61
CA PRO A 176 26.93 -1.30 -19.85
C PRO A 176 26.39 -2.66 -20.30
N PRO A 177 25.16 -2.76 -20.82
CA PRO A 177 24.23 -1.67 -21.08
C PRO A 177 23.46 -1.22 -19.83
N ILE A 178 23.05 0.05 -19.83
CA ILE A 178 22.18 0.64 -18.79
C ILE A 178 20.96 1.26 -19.46
N LYS A 179 19.78 1.04 -18.88
CA LYS A 179 18.51 1.64 -19.27
C LYS A 179 17.92 2.35 -18.04
N ASN A 180 17.25 3.49 -18.26
CA ASN A 180 16.67 4.37 -17.23
C ASN A 180 17.71 5.06 -16.31
N GLY A 181 18.84 5.49 -16.88
CA GLY A 181 19.78 6.40 -16.23
C GLY A 181 20.69 5.76 -15.17
N PRO A 182 21.36 6.58 -14.33
CA PRO A 182 22.19 6.09 -13.23
C PRO A 182 21.41 5.16 -12.29
N ALA A 183 22.09 4.14 -11.77
CA ALA A 183 21.50 3.15 -10.88
C ALA A 183 21.01 3.76 -9.56
N SER A 184 19.98 3.13 -8.97
CA SER A 184 19.65 3.33 -7.56
C SER A 184 20.90 3.07 -6.70
N PRO A 185 21.20 3.93 -5.70
CA PRO A 185 22.26 3.65 -4.74
C PRO A 185 21.90 2.46 -3.83
N PHE A 186 20.63 2.07 -3.76
CA PHE A 186 20.10 1.01 -2.93
C PHE A 186 20.06 -0.33 -3.67
N GLY A 187 20.13 -1.44 -2.91
CA GLY A 187 19.92 -2.79 -3.42
C GLY A 187 18.45 -3.10 -3.71
N LEU A 188 18.11 -4.38 -3.90
CA LEU A 188 16.74 -4.84 -4.12
C LEU A 188 16.00 -5.04 -2.78
N GLY A 189 15.99 -4.00 -1.96
CA GLY A 189 15.61 -4.05 -0.55
C GLY A 189 16.76 -4.40 0.39
N ASP A 190 16.50 -4.36 1.69
CA ASP A 190 17.47 -4.63 2.76
C ASP A 190 17.02 -5.72 3.76
N GLY A 191 15.86 -6.34 3.49
CA GLY A 191 15.25 -7.36 4.34
C GLY A 191 14.12 -6.83 5.23
N THR A 192 14.00 -5.51 5.36
CA THR A 192 12.91 -4.83 6.05
C THR A 192 12.17 -3.90 5.09
N SER A 193 12.90 -3.16 4.26
CA SER A 193 12.38 -2.27 3.23
C SER A 193 12.52 -2.86 1.82
N SER A 194 11.59 -2.52 0.94
CA SER A 194 11.63 -2.81 -0.50
C SER A 194 12.24 -1.64 -1.27
N LEU A 195 12.72 -1.91 -2.49
CA LEU A 195 13.13 -0.88 -3.44
C LEU A 195 11.90 -0.39 -4.22
N THR A 196 11.40 0.80 -3.88
CA THR A 196 10.11 1.32 -4.35
C THR A 196 10.31 2.53 -5.25
N ARG A 197 9.54 2.57 -6.33
CA ARG A 197 9.52 3.66 -7.29
C ARG A 197 8.70 4.83 -6.74
N ILE A 198 9.32 6.00 -6.68
CA ILE A 198 8.74 7.28 -6.24
C ILE A 198 8.59 8.29 -7.39
N SER A 199 9.18 8.02 -8.56
CA SER A 199 9.05 8.86 -9.75
C SER A 199 9.28 8.11 -11.06
N ASP A 200 8.85 8.71 -12.18
CA ASP A 200 8.90 8.14 -13.52
C ASP A 200 9.74 9.08 -14.44
N THR A 201 11.02 9.36 -14.09
CA THR A 201 11.88 10.32 -14.83
C THR A 201 13.00 9.68 -15.65
N ASP A 202 12.99 8.36 -15.81
CA ASP A 202 14.04 7.57 -16.46
C ASP A 202 15.43 7.78 -15.81
N ASN A 203 15.44 7.93 -14.49
CA ASN A 203 16.64 8.08 -13.67
C ASN A 203 16.51 7.31 -12.36
N THR A 204 16.87 6.03 -12.38
CA THR A 204 16.73 5.11 -11.24
C THR A 204 17.42 5.58 -9.95
N SER A 205 18.44 6.45 -10.03
CA SER A 205 19.11 7.02 -8.84
C SER A 205 18.26 7.96 -8.00
N VAL A 206 17.17 8.49 -8.56
CA VAL A 206 16.23 9.40 -7.87
C VAL A 206 14.78 8.97 -8.03
N ASP A 207 14.50 8.05 -8.96
CA ASP A 207 13.17 7.48 -9.17
C ASP A 207 12.86 6.38 -8.15
N PHE A 208 13.84 5.88 -7.40
CA PHE A 208 13.67 4.84 -6.39
C PHE A 208 14.24 5.21 -5.03
N ALA A 209 13.55 4.76 -3.99
CA ALA A 209 13.97 4.84 -2.59
C ALA A 209 13.73 3.49 -1.89
N LEU A 210 14.32 3.30 -0.72
CA LEU A 210 13.86 2.26 0.19
C LEU A 210 12.58 2.75 0.86
N ALA A 211 11.56 1.90 0.90
CA ALA A 211 10.29 2.15 1.55
C ALA A 211 9.76 0.86 2.20
N CYS A 212 8.75 1.00 3.04
CA CYS A 212 7.97 -0.14 3.51
C CYS A 212 7.51 -1.00 2.33
N PRO A 213 7.71 -2.32 2.37
CA PRO A 213 7.11 -3.22 1.40
C PRO A 213 5.61 -2.97 1.39
N ALA A 214 4.97 -2.81 0.23
CA ALA A 214 3.50 -2.72 0.13
C ALA A 214 2.99 -3.36 -1.18
N PRO A 215 3.32 -4.66 -1.44
CA PRO A 215 3.02 -5.30 -2.70
C PRO A 215 1.52 -5.41 -2.99
N GLU A 216 1.05 -4.79 -4.07
CA GLU A 216 -0.34 -4.81 -4.54
C GLU A 216 -0.54 -5.85 -5.65
N ALA A 217 -1.35 -6.87 -5.38
CA ALA A 217 -1.85 -7.79 -6.40
C ALA A 217 -2.85 -7.09 -7.33
N ASN A 218 -3.06 -7.66 -8.51
CA ASN A 218 -4.04 -7.15 -9.48
C ASN A 218 -5.48 -7.19 -8.96
N THR A 219 -5.76 -8.03 -7.95
CA THR A 219 -7.04 -8.03 -7.21
C THR A 219 -7.23 -6.81 -6.31
N LYS A 220 -6.23 -5.94 -6.19
CA LYS A 220 -6.16 -4.84 -5.22
C LYS A 220 -5.98 -5.29 -3.77
N ALA A 221 -5.68 -6.57 -3.56
CA ALA A 221 -5.18 -7.02 -2.27
C ALA A 221 -3.73 -6.53 -2.14
N VAL A 222 -3.40 -5.92 -1.01
CA VAL A 222 -2.05 -5.50 -0.66
C VAL A 222 -1.50 -6.50 0.34
N GLY A 223 -0.22 -6.87 0.19
CA GLY A 223 0.50 -7.68 1.16
C GLY A 223 1.52 -6.86 1.93
N PHE A 224 2.18 -7.50 2.89
CA PHE A 224 3.04 -6.93 3.94
C PHE A 224 2.89 -5.44 4.19
N ASN A 225 2.27 -5.12 5.32
CA ASN A 225 2.01 -3.81 5.89
C ASN A 225 1.59 -2.70 4.98
N HIS A 226 0.30 -2.70 4.74
CA HIS A 226 -0.39 -1.48 4.47
C HIS A 226 -1.40 -1.23 5.58
N ASP A 227 -1.08 -0.22 6.38
CA ASP A 227 -2.04 0.79 6.77
C ASP A 227 -2.76 1.24 5.51
N ASN A 228 -4.06 0.97 5.40
CA ASN A 228 -4.88 1.75 4.49
C ASN A 228 -5.14 3.14 5.10
N HIS A 229 -4.07 3.85 5.47
CA HIS A 229 -4.07 5.25 5.87
C HIS A 229 -3.10 6.09 5.02
N ILE A 230 -3.48 7.35 4.89
CA ILE A 230 -3.07 8.34 3.91
C ILE A 230 -1.67 8.83 4.27
N ASP A 231 -0.69 8.57 3.41
CA ASP A 231 0.61 9.25 3.42
C ASP A 231 0.38 10.77 3.39
N LEU A 232 0.66 11.45 4.52
CA LEU A 232 0.51 12.89 4.65
C LEU A 232 1.71 13.62 4.03
N PRO A 233 1.50 14.47 3.01
CA PRO A 233 2.54 15.40 2.60
C PRO A 233 2.63 16.60 3.55
N PRO A 234 3.83 16.96 4.09
CA PRO A 234 5.11 16.28 3.89
C PRO A 234 5.30 15.07 4.82
N THR A 235 5.93 14.03 4.28
CA THR A 235 6.32 12.79 4.98
C THR A 235 6.83 13.10 6.39
N LYS A 236 6.07 12.69 7.41
CA LYS A 236 6.50 12.80 8.80
C LYS A 236 7.42 11.61 9.14
N PRO A 237 8.33 11.73 10.12
CA PRO A 237 9.22 10.63 10.54
C PRO A 237 8.54 9.53 11.35
N PHE A 238 7.23 9.62 11.55
CA PHE A 238 6.38 8.70 12.30
C PHE A 238 5.11 8.57 11.45
N ASP A 239 4.80 7.36 11.01
CA ASP A 239 3.49 7.02 10.44
C ASP A 239 2.44 6.98 11.58
N ASP A 240 1.15 6.91 11.24
CA ASP A 240 -0.03 7.04 12.13
C ASP A 240 0.23 6.69 13.62
N LEU A 241 0.37 7.72 14.45
CA LEU A 241 0.71 7.56 15.87
C LEU A 241 -0.44 6.99 16.71
N THR A 242 -1.65 6.84 16.15
CA THR A 242 -2.84 6.44 16.91
C THR A 242 -3.88 5.76 16.05
N TRP A 243 -4.15 4.49 16.33
CA TRP A 243 -5.11 3.73 15.55
C TRP A 243 -6.53 4.15 15.72
N PRO A 244 -7.25 4.25 14.58
CA PRO A 244 -8.51 3.52 14.55
C PRO A 244 -8.83 2.65 13.32
N ASN A 245 -7.87 2.23 12.47
CA ASN A 245 -7.93 0.96 11.71
C ASN A 245 -6.64 0.65 10.91
N SER A 246 -5.57 0.21 11.57
CA SER A 246 -4.59 -0.67 10.89
C SER A 246 -4.78 -2.14 11.24
N ASP A 247 -3.91 -3.00 10.74
CA ASP A 247 -4.08 -4.44 10.74
C ASP A 247 -3.53 -5.11 12.02
N LEU A 248 -3.99 -6.34 12.31
CA LEU A 248 -3.61 -7.10 13.51
C LEU A 248 -2.11 -7.48 13.58
N VAL A 249 -1.27 -6.97 12.69
CA VAL A 249 0.12 -7.38 12.49
C VAL A 249 1.10 -6.23 12.70
N GLY A 250 0.69 -4.96 12.86
CA GLY A 250 1.60 -3.82 13.13
C GLY A 250 2.60 -3.55 11.99
N ASP A 251 2.94 -2.30 11.69
CA ASP A 251 3.83 -1.90 10.60
C ASP A 251 5.29 -2.33 10.77
N GLY A 252 5.63 -3.56 10.39
CA GLY A 252 6.99 -4.12 10.44
C GLY A 252 8.09 -3.44 9.59
N CYS A 253 8.01 -2.13 9.33
CA CYS A 253 8.92 -1.38 8.48
C CYS A 253 9.48 -0.08 9.09
N GLY A 254 10.16 -0.20 10.24
CA GLY A 254 11.21 0.75 10.62
C GLY A 254 10.75 2.00 11.36
N ASP A 255 9.51 1.96 11.84
CA ASP A 255 9.09 2.63 13.04
C ASP A 255 9.71 1.87 14.26
N ALA A 256 9.50 2.34 15.49
CA ALA A 256 10.14 1.72 16.67
C ALA A 256 9.14 1.00 17.58
N ASP A 257 7.86 0.99 17.22
CA ASP A 257 6.66 0.60 17.96
C ASP A 257 5.65 0.06 16.92
N ASP A 258 6.03 -1.03 16.23
CA ASP A 258 5.41 -1.46 14.96
C ASP A 258 3.88 -1.64 15.11
N ASP A 259 3.35 -2.02 16.28
CA ASP A 259 1.91 -2.19 16.50
C ASP A 259 1.19 -0.99 17.15
N ASN A 260 1.89 0.13 17.33
CA ASN A 260 1.39 1.42 17.83
C ASN A 260 0.64 1.32 19.16
N ASP A 261 1.13 0.47 20.07
CA ASP A 261 0.51 0.25 21.37
C ASP A 261 1.14 1.06 22.52
N ASN A 262 2.11 1.93 22.18
CA ASN A 262 2.96 2.74 23.07
C ASN A 262 4.02 1.90 23.82
N MET A 263 4.43 0.77 23.25
CA MET A 263 5.56 -0.04 23.68
C MET A 263 6.44 -0.47 22.51
N SER A 264 7.53 0.26 22.31
CA SER A 264 8.53 -0.07 21.29
C SER A 264 8.93 -1.55 21.19
N ASP A 265 9.21 -2.09 20.00
CA ASP A 265 9.59 -3.50 19.77
C ASP A 265 10.78 -3.94 20.63
N VAL A 266 11.73 -3.02 20.84
CA VAL A 266 12.92 -3.29 21.66
C VAL A 266 12.57 -3.52 23.13
N ASN A 267 11.51 -2.90 23.63
CA ASN A 267 11.03 -3.07 25.00
C ASN A 267 10.25 -4.36 25.12
N GLU A 268 9.37 -4.66 24.17
CA GLU A 268 8.54 -5.86 24.11
C GLU A 268 9.38 -7.14 24.05
N LEU A 269 10.33 -7.20 23.12
CA LEU A 269 11.28 -8.31 23.01
C LEU A 269 12.21 -8.43 24.22
N ALA A 270 12.37 -7.35 24.99
CA ALA A 270 13.15 -7.32 26.21
C ALA A 270 12.33 -7.66 27.47
N LEU A 271 11.03 -7.90 27.37
CA LEU A 271 10.21 -8.32 28.49
C LEU A 271 10.47 -9.80 28.87
N PRO A 272 10.37 -10.16 30.17
CA PRO A 272 10.18 -9.27 31.32
C PRO A 272 11.36 -8.33 31.58
N GLY A 273 11.08 -7.05 31.80
CA GLY A 273 12.10 -6.01 31.85
C GLY A 273 11.69 -4.79 32.68
N PRO A 274 12.59 -3.79 32.82
CA PRO A 274 12.29 -2.57 33.56
C PRO A 274 11.23 -1.69 32.86
N SER A 275 10.98 -1.90 31.57
CA SER A 275 9.90 -1.26 30.80
C SER A 275 8.52 -1.68 31.30
N CYS A 276 8.34 -2.96 31.64
CA CYS A 276 7.11 -3.48 32.23
C CYS A 276 7.41 -4.50 33.34
N PRO A 277 7.52 -4.05 34.61
CA PRO A 277 7.84 -4.93 35.74
C PRO A 277 6.76 -5.98 36.06
N SER A 278 5.53 -5.77 35.59
CA SER A 278 4.41 -6.69 35.74
C SER A 278 4.40 -7.83 34.73
N ALA A 279 5.12 -7.69 33.60
CA ALA A 279 5.14 -8.69 32.53
C ALA A 279 5.75 -10.02 32.98
N THR A 280 5.13 -11.14 32.58
CA THR A 280 5.64 -12.49 32.84
C THR A 280 6.34 -13.15 31.65
N ALA A 281 6.16 -12.61 30.44
CA ALA A 281 6.84 -13.02 29.20
C ALA A 281 7.08 -11.82 28.26
N ALA A 282 7.75 -12.08 27.14
CA ALA A 282 7.83 -11.14 26.01
C ALA A 282 6.47 -10.99 25.33
N THR A 283 6.17 -9.79 24.85
CA THR A 283 5.05 -9.49 23.95
C THR A 283 5.50 -9.62 22.49
N ASP A 284 4.55 -9.61 21.57
CA ASP A 284 4.80 -9.73 20.13
C ASP A 284 4.71 -8.34 19.49
N PRO A 285 5.80 -7.75 18.98
CA PRO A 285 5.81 -6.38 18.45
C PRO A 285 4.91 -6.07 17.28
N LEU A 286 4.29 -7.11 16.77
CA LEU A 286 3.34 -7.08 15.66
C LEU A 286 1.91 -7.20 16.19
N LYS A 287 1.68 -7.14 17.50
CA LYS A 287 0.38 -7.34 18.14
C LYS A 287 0.24 -6.48 19.38
N ALA A 288 -0.49 -5.38 19.18
CA ALA A 288 -0.80 -4.43 20.23
C ALA A 288 -1.54 -5.02 21.46
N ASP A 289 -2.12 -6.22 21.33
CA ASP A 289 -2.76 -6.98 22.41
C ASP A 289 -2.28 -8.44 22.30
N THR A 290 -1.15 -8.73 22.94
CA THR A 290 -0.45 -10.02 22.81
C THR A 290 -1.29 -11.18 23.33
N ASP A 291 -1.98 -10.98 24.46
CA ASP A 291 -2.72 -12.05 25.14
C ASP A 291 -4.19 -12.18 24.69
N GLY A 292 -4.64 -11.25 23.85
CA GLY A 292 -5.93 -11.28 23.16
C GLY A 292 -7.10 -10.89 24.06
N ASP A 293 -6.84 -10.06 25.05
CA ASP A 293 -7.79 -9.72 26.09
C ASP A 293 -8.52 -8.37 25.86
N ARG A 294 -8.12 -7.64 24.82
CA ARG A 294 -8.62 -6.34 24.34
C ARG A 294 -8.14 -5.13 25.13
N VAL A 295 -7.00 -5.23 25.80
CA VAL A 295 -6.28 -4.09 26.35
C VAL A 295 -4.90 -4.07 25.70
N LEU A 296 -4.41 -2.88 25.36
CA LEU A 296 -3.11 -2.75 24.70
C LEU A 296 -1.95 -3.11 25.64
N ASP A 297 -0.90 -3.78 25.17
CA ASP A 297 0.21 -4.23 26.03
C ASP A 297 0.89 -3.03 26.72
N GLY A 298 1.12 -1.94 25.96
CA GLY A 298 1.62 -0.67 26.49
C GLY A 298 0.72 -0.06 27.56
N ALA A 299 -0.60 -0.11 27.40
CA ALA A 299 -1.56 0.38 28.40
C ALA A 299 -1.58 -0.51 29.65
N GLU A 300 -1.51 -1.83 29.49
CA GLU A 300 -1.41 -2.77 30.60
C GLU A 300 -0.16 -2.52 31.43
N CYS A 301 0.98 -2.35 30.77
CA CYS A 301 2.24 -2.05 31.42
C CYS A 301 2.23 -0.69 32.11
N ALA A 302 1.65 0.34 31.50
CA ALA A 302 1.47 1.66 32.15
C ALA A 302 0.60 1.57 33.42
N LEU A 303 -0.35 0.63 33.46
CA LEU A 303 -1.28 0.42 34.57
C LEU A 303 -0.87 -0.70 35.55
N GLY A 304 0.27 -1.36 35.30
CA GLY A 304 0.81 -2.43 36.16
C GLY A 304 0.11 -3.79 36.02
N ALA A 305 -0.56 -4.01 34.90
CA ALA A 305 -1.11 -5.28 34.43
C ALA A 305 -0.05 -6.09 33.65
N ASP A 306 -0.31 -7.38 33.42
CA ASP A 306 0.65 -8.29 32.77
C ASP A 306 0.18 -8.56 31.34
N PRO A 307 0.84 -8.00 30.31
CA PRO A 307 0.39 -8.09 28.91
C PRO A 307 0.50 -9.47 28.28
N ALA A 308 1.15 -10.40 28.97
CA ALA A 308 1.25 -11.79 28.52
C ALA A 308 0.18 -12.69 29.14
N SER A 309 -0.81 -12.14 29.84
CA SER A 309 -1.77 -12.89 30.63
C SER A 309 -3.16 -12.26 30.68
N ALA A 310 -4.07 -12.78 29.86
CA ALA A 310 -5.47 -12.32 29.73
C ALA A 310 -6.31 -12.34 31.04
N ALA A 311 -5.77 -12.91 32.11
CA ALA A 311 -6.34 -12.88 33.45
C ALA A 311 -5.93 -11.65 34.28
N SER A 312 -4.99 -10.83 33.78
CA SER A 312 -4.28 -9.78 34.51
C SER A 312 -4.58 -8.39 33.95
N LYS A 313 -5.86 -8.03 33.90
CA LYS A 313 -6.34 -6.79 33.28
C LYS A 313 -6.33 -5.58 34.20
N PRO A 314 -6.11 -4.38 33.66
CA PRO A 314 -6.41 -3.16 34.38
C PRO A 314 -7.89 -3.01 34.76
N SER A 315 -8.07 -2.27 35.83
CA SER A 315 -9.23 -1.44 36.11
C SER A 315 -10.00 -0.84 34.91
N PRO A 316 -11.31 -1.04 34.64
CA PRO A 316 -12.01 -0.16 33.69
C PRO A 316 -11.88 1.33 34.05
N THR A 317 -11.76 1.66 35.35
CA THR A 317 -11.50 3.03 35.83
C THR A 317 -10.03 3.41 35.76
N ALA A 318 -9.11 2.45 35.72
CA ALA A 318 -7.69 2.72 35.54
C ALA A 318 -7.38 3.11 34.09
N CYS A 319 -8.10 2.50 33.14
CA CYS A 319 -8.06 2.85 31.72
C CYS A 319 -8.61 4.25 31.41
N GLY A 320 -9.44 4.82 32.27
CA GLY A 320 -10.02 6.13 32.04
C GLY A 320 -11.44 6.24 32.58
N VAL A 321 -12.06 7.38 32.33
CA VAL A 321 -13.49 7.59 32.57
C VAL A 321 -14.25 7.39 31.26
N THR A 322 -15.57 7.19 31.35
CA THR A 322 -16.43 7.15 30.16
C THR A 322 -16.78 8.56 29.64
N THR A 323 -15.99 9.56 30.01
CA THR A 323 -16.13 10.93 29.49
C THR A 323 -15.41 10.99 28.15
N ASP A 324 -15.82 11.92 27.31
CA ASP A 324 -15.21 12.26 26.04
C ASP A 324 -14.66 13.68 26.24
N MET A 325 -13.37 13.79 26.54
CA MET A 325 -12.77 15.05 27.02
C MET A 325 -12.51 16.06 25.88
N ASP A 326 -12.25 15.60 24.66
CA ASP A 326 -11.99 16.47 23.51
C ASP A 326 -13.19 16.61 22.53
N GLY A 327 -14.22 15.78 22.68
CA GLY A 327 -15.46 15.85 21.92
C GLY A 327 -15.40 15.19 20.55
N ASP A 328 -14.55 14.20 20.37
CA ASP A 328 -14.45 13.39 19.15
C ASP A 328 -15.44 12.21 19.10
N ARG A 329 -16.12 11.95 20.22
CA ARG A 329 -17.15 10.91 20.47
C ARG A 329 -16.61 9.53 20.81
N LEU A 330 -15.30 9.36 20.99
CA LEU A 330 -14.74 8.27 21.77
C LEU A 330 -14.71 8.65 23.24
N SER A 331 -14.61 7.66 24.11
CA SER A 331 -14.43 7.93 25.54
C SER A 331 -12.96 7.80 25.90
N ASP A 332 -12.48 8.60 26.85
CA ASP A 332 -11.09 8.60 27.33
C ASP A 332 -10.58 7.19 27.66
N ARG A 333 -11.48 6.31 28.16
CA ARG A 333 -11.19 4.90 28.42
C ARG A 333 -10.86 4.10 27.15
N ALA A 334 -11.69 4.25 26.12
CA ALA A 334 -11.55 3.51 24.86
C ALA A 334 -10.30 3.97 24.12
N GLU A 335 -10.06 5.28 24.14
CA GLU A 335 -8.87 5.92 23.59
C GLU A 335 -7.59 5.36 24.22
N PHE A 336 -7.42 5.50 25.53
CA PHE A 336 -6.17 5.12 26.20
C PHE A 336 -5.89 3.61 26.20
N CYS A 337 -6.88 2.77 26.53
CA CYS A 337 -6.64 1.32 26.68
C CYS A 337 -6.93 0.48 25.44
N GLY A 338 -7.51 1.06 24.38
CA GLY A 338 -7.97 0.29 23.22
C GLY A 338 -7.63 0.86 21.84
N TYR A 339 -7.28 2.14 21.75
CA TYR A 339 -6.88 2.79 20.49
C TYR A 339 -5.51 3.46 20.54
N ASN A 340 -4.93 3.60 21.74
CA ASN A 340 -3.75 4.41 22.01
C ASN A 340 -3.93 5.89 21.61
N SER A 341 -5.16 6.35 21.43
CA SER A 341 -5.43 7.75 21.10
C SER A 341 -5.32 8.66 22.33
N ASN A 342 -4.99 9.92 22.10
CA ASN A 342 -4.83 10.89 23.18
C ASN A 342 -6.19 11.47 23.55
N PRO A 343 -6.69 11.25 24.80
CA PRO A 343 -8.02 11.73 25.23
C PRO A 343 -8.24 13.25 25.22
N ASN A 344 -7.24 14.03 24.84
CA ASN A 344 -7.31 15.49 24.76
C ASN A 344 -7.07 16.02 23.35
N SER A 345 -7.05 15.15 22.34
CA SER A 345 -6.79 15.47 20.95
C SER A 345 -7.79 14.75 20.06
N THR A 346 -8.67 15.51 19.41
CA THR A 346 -9.64 14.94 18.45
C THR A 346 -8.99 14.34 17.18
N ASP A 347 -7.66 14.33 17.11
CA ASP A 347 -6.79 14.15 15.95
C ASP A 347 -5.39 13.83 16.47
N THR A 348 -5.17 12.63 16.99
CA THR A 348 -3.91 12.40 17.72
C THR A 348 -2.70 12.31 16.79
N ASP A 349 -2.85 11.76 15.59
CA ASP A 349 -1.81 11.65 14.56
C ASP A 349 -1.66 12.93 13.69
N GLY A 350 -2.68 13.77 13.68
CA GLY A 350 -2.67 15.06 12.98
C GLY A 350 -2.84 14.92 11.47
N ASP A 351 -3.59 13.91 11.01
CA ASP A 351 -3.75 13.57 9.59
C ASP A 351 -4.94 14.27 8.89
N MET A 352 -5.67 15.10 9.64
CA MET A 352 -6.88 15.83 9.22
C MET A 352 -6.82 16.72 7.96
N ALA A 353 -5.70 16.82 7.25
CA ALA A 353 -5.52 17.72 6.11
C ALA A 353 -6.50 17.49 4.94
N ALA A 354 -7.15 16.32 4.86
CA ALA A 354 -8.20 16.05 3.90
C ALA A 354 -9.37 15.26 4.53
N ALA A 355 -10.47 15.97 4.79
CA ALA A 355 -11.80 15.37 4.96
C ALA A 355 -12.10 14.65 6.30
N GLY A 356 -11.78 15.26 7.44
CA GLY A 356 -12.54 15.04 8.69
C GLY A 356 -12.35 13.68 9.37
N ALA A 357 -11.15 13.11 9.26
CA ALA A 357 -10.70 11.98 10.06
C ALA A 357 -10.35 12.48 11.48
N ARG A 358 -11.27 12.28 12.42
CA ARG A 358 -11.02 12.34 13.86
C ARG A 358 -10.80 10.91 14.33
N ASP A 359 -10.12 10.72 15.45
CA ASP A 359 -9.91 9.40 16.05
C ASP A 359 -11.26 8.62 16.14
N GLY A 360 -12.33 9.27 16.61
CA GLY A 360 -13.67 8.66 16.61
C GLY A 360 -14.29 8.34 15.25
N CYS A 361 -14.02 9.12 14.19
CA CYS A 361 -14.52 8.84 12.85
C CYS A 361 -13.84 7.60 12.25
N GLU A 362 -12.52 7.51 12.41
CA GLU A 362 -11.75 6.36 11.94
C GLU A 362 -12.21 5.10 12.68
N ALA A 363 -12.44 5.20 14.01
CA ALA A 363 -12.87 4.07 14.84
C ALA A 363 -14.20 3.50 14.39
N ALA A 364 -15.06 4.37 13.86
CA ALA A 364 -16.39 4.02 13.37
C ALA A 364 -16.43 3.59 11.89
N SER A 365 -15.35 3.75 11.12
CA SER A 365 -15.24 3.32 9.71
C SER A 365 -14.83 1.85 9.62
N ILE A 366 -15.76 0.94 9.91
CA ILE A 366 -15.50 -0.52 9.98
C ILE A 366 -14.93 -1.13 8.69
N ASN A 367 -15.21 -0.51 7.53
CA ASN A 367 -14.69 -0.95 6.24
C ASN A 367 -13.39 -0.24 5.82
N ASN A 368 -12.83 0.60 6.68
CA ASN A 368 -11.61 1.38 6.46
C ASN A 368 -11.61 2.20 5.17
N ASP A 369 -12.77 2.80 4.83
CA ASP A 369 -12.87 3.76 3.73
C ASP A 369 -12.80 5.23 4.21
N ARG A 370 -12.60 5.43 5.52
CA ARG A 370 -12.65 6.70 6.28
C ARG A 370 -14.02 7.37 6.31
N ILE A 371 -15.03 6.80 5.66
CA ILE A 371 -16.36 7.37 5.51
C ILE A 371 -17.37 6.59 6.34
N VAL A 372 -17.77 7.14 7.48
CA VAL A 372 -18.80 6.49 8.31
C VAL A 372 -20.20 6.69 7.72
N ASN A 373 -20.78 5.63 7.20
CA ASN A 373 -22.09 5.68 6.56
C ASN A 373 -22.94 4.42 6.84
N SER A 374 -24.09 4.32 6.16
CA SER A 374 -24.98 3.17 6.32
C SER A 374 -24.36 1.82 5.91
N GLY A 375 -23.25 1.83 5.18
CA GLY A 375 -22.43 0.67 4.85
C GLY A 375 -21.79 0.06 6.10
N ASP A 376 -21.16 0.88 6.95
CA ASP A 376 -20.56 0.45 8.21
C ASP A 376 -21.62 -0.10 9.18
N GLN A 377 -22.78 0.56 9.25
CA GLN A 377 -23.92 0.03 10.01
C GLN A 377 -24.36 -1.33 9.51
N LEU A 378 -24.37 -1.55 8.20
CA LEU A 378 -24.76 -2.83 7.64
C LEU A 378 -23.76 -3.92 8.01
N LEU A 379 -22.46 -3.64 7.93
CA LEU A 379 -21.42 -4.59 8.34
C LEU A 379 -21.56 -4.94 9.82
N MET A 380 -21.71 -3.94 10.69
CA MET A 380 -21.92 -4.16 12.13
C MET A 380 -23.13 -5.07 12.41
N VAL A 381 -24.27 -4.77 11.78
CA VAL A 381 -25.49 -5.56 11.94
C VAL A 381 -25.31 -6.99 11.40
N GLN A 382 -24.61 -7.14 10.27
CA GLN A 382 -24.31 -8.46 9.72
C GLN A 382 -23.48 -9.29 10.68
N GLU A 383 -22.46 -8.72 11.31
CA GLU A 383 -21.64 -9.43 12.30
C GLU A 383 -22.46 -9.85 13.52
N ILE A 384 -23.25 -8.91 14.07
CA ILE A 384 -24.12 -9.18 15.23
C ILE A 384 -25.12 -10.31 14.94
N ILE A 385 -25.68 -10.37 13.73
CA ILE A 385 -26.66 -11.39 13.34
C ILE A 385 -25.99 -12.72 12.95
N ALA A 386 -24.88 -12.67 12.22
CA ALA A 386 -24.17 -13.84 11.72
C ALA A 386 -23.55 -14.65 12.86
N GLN A 387 -23.07 -13.97 13.90
CA GLN A 387 -22.46 -14.59 15.06
C GLN A 387 -23.35 -14.42 16.32
N PRO A 388 -24.14 -15.45 16.68
CA PRO A 388 -25.02 -15.39 17.85
C PRO A 388 -24.25 -15.46 19.18
N THR A 389 -22.97 -15.83 19.17
CA THR A 389 -22.12 -15.92 20.36
C THR A 389 -21.29 -14.64 20.48
N PRO A 390 -21.56 -13.73 21.44
CA PRO A 390 -20.86 -12.44 21.51
C PRO A 390 -19.34 -12.54 21.63
N SER A 391 -18.84 -13.57 22.31
CA SER A 391 -17.41 -13.82 22.48
C SER A 391 -16.70 -14.32 21.22
N LEU A 392 -17.44 -14.70 20.17
CA LEU A 392 -16.88 -15.13 18.88
C LEU A 392 -16.99 -14.03 17.81
N ARG A 393 -17.51 -12.85 18.16
CA ARG A 393 -17.58 -11.71 17.25
C ARG A 393 -16.20 -11.10 17.08
N LEU A 394 -15.96 -10.56 15.89
CA LEU A 394 -14.68 -9.94 15.55
C LEU A 394 -14.35 -8.77 16.50
N PRO A 395 -13.18 -8.76 17.17
CA PRO A 395 -12.79 -7.68 18.08
C PRO A 395 -12.73 -6.30 17.42
N SER A 396 -12.49 -6.22 16.11
CA SER A 396 -12.50 -4.97 15.34
C SER A 396 -13.88 -4.31 15.26
N PHE A 397 -14.95 -5.02 15.63
CA PHE A 397 -16.32 -4.48 15.67
C PHE A 397 -16.70 -3.95 17.07
N ASP A 398 -15.80 -4.00 18.05
CA ASP A 398 -15.98 -3.47 19.40
C ASP A 398 -15.55 -2.00 19.45
N VAL A 399 -16.31 -1.14 18.77
CA VAL A 399 -15.96 0.28 18.53
C VAL A 399 -15.84 1.07 19.84
N ASN A 400 -16.60 0.69 20.87
CA ASN A 400 -16.54 1.36 22.16
C ASN A 400 -15.52 0.74 23.15
N ARG A 401 -14.83 -0.33 22.72
CA ARG A 401 -13.84 -1.09 23.51
C ARG A 401 -14.37 -1.51 24.89
N ASP A 402 -15.64 -1.90 24.95
CA ASP A 402 -16.28 -2.34 26.20
C ASP A 402 -16.08 -3.85 26.48
N GLY A 403 -15.53 -4.58 25.51
CA GLY A 403 -15.26 -6.02 25.59
C GLY A 403 -16.38 -6.87 25.00
N VAL A 404 -17.44 -6.28 24.43
CA VAL A 404 -18.56 -7.00 23.85
C VAL A 404 -19.12 -6.27 22.63
N VAL A 405 -18.92 -6.82 21.44
CA VAL A 405 -19.63 -6.36 20.22
C VAL A 405 -21.14 -6.56 20.40
N ASN A 406 -21.93 -5.49 20.45
CA ASN A 406 -23.38 -5.51 20.66
C ASN A 406 -24.10 -4.25 20.11
N ALA A 407 -25.34 -4.03 20.53
CA ALA A 407 -26.13 -2.88 20.09
C ALA A 407 -25.58 -1.52 20.60
N GLY A 408 -24.72 -1.53 21.62
CA GLY A 408 -23.96 -0.39 22.11
C GLY A 408 -22.99 0.13 21.06
N ASP A 409 -22.21 -0.75 20.42
CA ASP A 409 -21.32 -0.41 19.30
C ASP A 409 -22.11 0.11 18.11
N GLN A 410 -23.22 -0.57 17.80
CA GLN A 410 -24.11 -0.13 16.73
C GLN A 410 -24.67 1.28 17.00
N LEU A 411 -25.00 1.59 18.26
CA LEU A 411 -25.48 2.91 18.65
C LEU A 411 -24.36 3.96 18.53
N LEU A 412 -23.16 3.66 19.01
CA LEU A 412 -22.00 4.56 18.91
C LEU A 412 -21.72 4.88 17.43
N LEU A 413 -21.62 3.86 16.59
CA LEU A 413 -21.42 4.01 15.15
C LEU A 413 -22.53 4.85 14.49
N ALA A 414 -23.79 4.67 14.91
CA ALA A 414 -24.90 5.48 14.41
C ALA A 414 -24.79 6.98 14.74
N LEU A 415 -24.07 7.36 15.79
CA LEU A 415 -23.84 8.77 16.13
C LEU A 415 -22.93 9.46 15.12
N PHE A 416 -22.02 8.73 14.49
CA PHE A 416 -21.11 9.24 13.47
C PHE A 416 -21.77 9.46 12.11
N ILE A 417 -22.93 8.83 11.86
CA ILE A 417 -23.71 9.02 10.62
C ILE A 417 -24.51 10.32 10.71
N ALA A 418 -23.91 11.41 10.24
CA ALA A 418 -24.52 12.74 10.23
C ALA A 418 -24.52 13.38 8.83
N THR A 419 -25.36 14.40 8.65
CA THR A 419 -25.49 15.18 7.40
C THR A 419 -24.14 15.74 6.94
N ALA A 420 -23.92 15.75 5.61
CA ALA A 420 -22.72 16.25 4.92
C ALA A 420 -21.85 17.22 5.75
N GLY A 421 -20.70 16.72 6.24
CA GLY A 421 -19.67 17.52 6.93
C GLY A 421 -19.37 17.18 8.40
N GLN A 422 -19.70 15.98 8.92
CA GLN A 422 -19.36 15.60 10.31
C GLN A 422 -18.58 14.29 10.53
N CYS A 423 -18.36 13.49 9.49
CA CYS A 423 -17.24 12.57 9.25
C CYS A 423 -17.37 12.26 7.75
N PRO A 424 -16.63 12.93 6.86
CA PRO A 424 -16.66 12.64 5.43
C PRO A 424 -16.28 11.21 5.11
#